data_AF-A0A6P6Y2P0-F1
#
_entry.id   AF-A0A6P6Y2P0-F1
#
_cell.length_a   1.000
_cell.length_b   1.000
_cell.length_c   1.000
_cell.angle_alpha   90.00
_cell.angle_beta   90.00
_cell.angle_gamma   90.00
#
_symmetry.space_group_name_H-M   'P 1'
#
loop_
_entity.id
_entity.type
_entity.pdbx_description
1 polymer ?
#
loop_
_entity_poly.entity_id
_entity_poly.type
_entity_poly.pdbx_seq_one_letter_code
_entity_poly.pdbx_strand_id
1 'polypeptide(L)'
;MNLTELNWIISLIIILISITNVHGHREKKSYEEECENEEEMVELCARDFLIYTNETMAETETEMDTFCRIYKDKERCLRDHSNKCLSHSANQAIMELIRTISNKNRAICSSKQRRNVQIRSNRCLNQQRSQKPNYCYNKFVQRIHGIHHNYHEFLTCFRNQLKTCAHDLINNLLRLIQNYSGETLNYVCREYKNSNKCQNIGLIKDDDDIINETRPQTFFSLLVKIYLS
;
A
#
# COMPACT_ATOMS: atom_id res chain seq x y z
N MET A 1 -46.81 -37.25 9.67
CA MET A 1 -45.78 -36.42 9.01
C MET A 1 -45.19 -37.25 7.90
N ASN A 2 -45.29 -36.80 6.64
CA ASN A 2 -44.84 -37.58 5.50
C ASN A 2 -43.31 -37.63 5.42
N LEU A 3 -42.76 -38.73 4.90
CA LEU A 3 -41.30 -38.95 4.78
C LEU A 3 -40.59 -37.80 4.04
N THR A 4 -41.30 -37.15 3.11
CA THR A 4 -40.85 -35.98 2.35
C THR A 4 -40.67 -34.74 3.24
N GLU A 5 -41.58 -34.48 4.17
CA GLU A 5 -41.47 -33.32 5.07
C GLU A 5 -40.36 -33.49 6.10
N LEU A 6 -40.13 -34.72 6.58
CA LEU A 6 -39.02 -35.02 7.47
C LEU A 6 -37.66 -34.76 6.77
N ASN A 7 -37.54 -35.12 5.49
CA ASN A 7 -36.32 -34.88 4.70
C ASN A 7 -36.05 -33.39 4.44
N TRP A 8 -37.09 -32.58 4.24
CA TRP A 8 -36.96 -31.13 4.11
C TRP A 8 -36.46 -30.48 5.41
N ILE A 9 -37.00 -30.90 6.55
CA ILE A 9 -36.59 -30.38 7.86
C ILE A 9 -35.13 -30.75 8.18
N ILE A 10 -34.73 -32.00 7.93
CA ILE A 10 -33.34 -32.46 8.13
C ILE A 10 -32.38 -31.68 7.24
N SER A 11 -32.73 -31.44 5.97
CA SER A 11 -31.90 -30.68 5.04
C SER A 11 -31.71 -29.22 5.49
N LEU A 12 -32.78 -28.59 6.00
CA LEU A 12 -32.76 -27.23 6.56
C LEU A 12 -31.88 -27.16 7.82
N ILE A 13 -31.95 -28.15 8.70
CA ILE A 13 -31.11 -28.24 9.90
C ILE A 13 -29.64 -28.38 9.52
N ILE A 14 -29.30 -29.23 8.54
CA ILE A 14 -27.92 -29.39 8.07
C ILE A 14 -27.38 -28.08 7.47
N ILE A 15 -28.18 -27.36 6.67
CA ILE A 15 -27.80 -26.05 6.12
C ILE A 15 -27.61 -25.03 7.24
N LEU A 16 -28.50 -24.98 8.23
CA LEU A 16 -28.38 -24.09 9.38
C LEU A 16 -27.15 -24.39 10.23
N ILE A 17 -26.84 -25.67 10.49
CA ILE A 17 -25.62 -26.10 11.20
C ILE A 17 -24.36 -25.75 10.39
N SER A 18 -24.43 -25.82 9.06
CA SER A 18 -23.32 -25.44 8.18
C SER A 18 -23.09 -23.92 8.20
N ILE A 19 -24.16 -23.12 8.23
CA ILE A 19 -24.07 -21.65 8.33
C ILE A 19 -23.56 -21.21 9.71
N THR A 20 -23.96 -21.89 10.79
CA THR A 20 -23.47 -21.59 12.15
C THR A 20 -22.03 -22.07 12.38
N ASN A 21 -21.61 -23.19 11.76
CA ASN A 21 -20.22 -23.67 11.83
C ASN A 21 -19.25 -22.84 10.96
N VAL A 22 -19.71 -22.18 9.90
CA VAL A 22 -18.89 -21.20 9.14
C VAL A 22 -18.75 -19.88 9.89
N HIS A 23 -19.69 -19.56 10.80
CA HIS A 23 -19.57 -18.49 11.80
C HIS A 23 -19.07 -19.03 13.15
N GLY A 24 -18.20 -20.04 13.12
CA GLY A 24 -17.45 -20.47 14.29
C GLY A 24 -16.80 -19.25 14.93
N HIS A 25 -17.16 -19.01 16.19
CA HIS A 25 -16.51 -18.11 17.13
C HIS A 25 -14.98 -18.17 16.98
N ARG A 26 -14.41 -17.32 16.12
CA ARG A 26 -13.05 -16.85 16.35
C ARG A 26 -13.19 -15.96 17.57
N GLU A 27 -12.66 -16.41 18.70
CA GLU A 27 -12.72 -15.67 19.96
C GLU A 27 -12.35 -14.21 19.71
N LYS A 28 -13.31 -13.30 19.91
CA LYS A 28 -13.17 -11.87 19.64
C LYS A 28 -11.93 -11.28 20.34
N LYS A 29 -11.56 -11.86 21.48
CA LYS A 29 -10.36 -11.56 22.28
C LYS A 29 -9.04 -11.94 21.58
N SER A 30 -9.00 -13.09 20.92
CA SER A 30 -7.83 -13.54 20.15
C SER A 30 -7.64 -12.68 18.89
N TYR A 31 -8.72 -12.21 18.25
CA TYR A 31 -8.63 -11.38 17.05
C TYR A 31 -8.15 -9.95 17.33
N GLU A 32 -8.58 -9.33 18.44
CA GLU A 32 -8.12 -7.99 18.85
C GLU A 32 -6.62 -7.99 19.20
N GLU A 33 -6.14 -8.99 19.95
CA GLU A 33 -4.72 -9.11 20.33
C GLU A 33 -3.81 -9.42 19.13
N GLU A 34 -4.33 -10.16 18.12
CA GLU A 34 -3.57 -10.52 16.92
C GLU A 34 -3.44 -9.38 15.89
N CYS A 35 -4.28 -8.34 16.00
CA CYS A 35 -4.33 -7.20 15.08
C CYS A 35 -3.79 -5.90 15.69
N GLU A 36 -3.43 -5.89 16.98
CA GLU A 36 -2.92 -4.72 17.70
C GLU A 36 -1.62 -4.15 17.08
N ASN A 37 -0.78 -5.02 16.50
CA ASN A 37 0.51 -4.65 15.86
C ASN A 37 0.48 -4.67 14.33
N GLU A 38 -0.71 -4.75 13.73
CA GLU A 38 -0.85 -4.97 12.29
C GLU A 38 -0.27 -3.82 11.45
N GLU A 39 -0.43 -2.57 11.92
CA GLU A 39 0.14 -1.39 11.26
C GLU A 39 1.67 -1.48 11.17
N GLU A 40 2.33 -1.91 12.24
CA GLU A 40 3.79 -2.08 12.29
C GLU A 40 4.26 -3.23 11.38
N MET A 41 3.55 -4.35 11.38
CA MET A 41 3.91 -5.49 10.53
C MET A 41 3.75 -5.15 9.04
N VAL A 42 2.66 -4.48 8.66
CA VAL A 42 2.44 -4.01 7.30
C VAL A 42 3.50 -2.99 6.87
N GLU A 43 3.90 -2.09 7.77
CA GLU A 43 5.00 -1.13 7.54
C GLU A 43 6.32 -1.85 7.19
N LEU A 44 6.69 -2.84 8.01
CA LEU A 44 7.91 -3.64 7.81
C LEU A 44 7.89 -4.45 6.49
N CYS A 45 6.71 -4.94 6.09
CA CYS A 45 6.55 -5.59 4.80
C CYS A 45 6.63 -4.58 3.64
N ALA A 46 6.01 -3.40 3.79
CA ALA A 46 5.85 -2.41 2.72
C ALA A 46 7.15 -1.69 2.36
N ARG A 47 8.04 -1.45 3.33
CA ARG A 47 9.26 -0.65 3.14
C ARG A 47 10.13 -1.16 1.99
N ASP A 48 10.36 -2.48 1.92
CA ASP A 48 11.23 -3.10 0.92
C ASP A 48 10.45 -3.65 -0.30
N PHE A 49 9.12 -3.46 -0.32
CA PHE A 49 8.26 -3.82 -1.44
C PHE A 49 8.22 -2.72 -2.52
N LEU A 50 8.37 -1.47 -2.10
CA LEU A 50 8.38 -0.29 -2.95
C LEU A 50 9.81 0.09 -3.32
N ILE A 51 10.06 0.41 -4.60
CA ILE A 51 11.42 0.71 -5.08
C ILE A 51 11.92 2.08 -4.56
N TYR A 52 11.04 3.05 -4.30
CA TYR A 52 11.37 4.47 -4.05
C TYR A 52 11.25 4.96 -2.61
N THR A 53 11.08 4.04 -1.66
CA THR A 53 10.91 4.33 -0.23
C THR A 53 12.23 4.38 0.53
N ASN A 54 13.29 3.84 -0.06
CA ASN A 54 14.60 3.74 0.57
C ASN A 54 15.41 5.03 0.44
N GLU A 55 16.30 5.27 1.40
CA GLU A 55 17.24 6.40 1.37
C GLU A 55 18.28 6.28 0.24
N THR A 56 18.41 5.10 -0.35
CA THR A 56 19.24 4.85 -1.52
C THR A 56 18.53 3.85 -2.42
N MET A 57 18.57 4.11 -3.71
CA MET A 57 17.92 3.29 -4.73
C MET A 57 18.91 2.30 -5.32
N ALA A 58 18.43 1.13 -5.74
CA ALA A 58 19.25 0.15 -6.47
C ALA A 58 19.72 0.72 -7.82
N GLU A 59 21.01 1.01 -7.98
CA GLU A 59 21.62 1.67 -9.15
C GLU A 59 22.61 0.80 -9.92
N THR A 60 22.77 -0.45 -9.48
CA THR A 60 23.53 -1.51 -10.12
C THR A 60 22.67 -2.74 -10.39
N GLU A 61 23.14 -3.63 -11.27
CA GLU A 61 22.49 -4.92 -11.51
C GLU A 61 22.41 -5.77 -10.24
N THR A 62 23.48 -5.80 -9.44
CA THR A 62 23.55 -6.57 -8.18
C THR A 62 22.53 -6.09 -7.15
N GLU A 63 22.39 -4.78 -6.97
CA GLU A 63 21.38 -4.21 -6.08
C GLU A 63 19.96 -4.47 -6.61
N MET A 64 19.78 -4.42 -7.93
CA MET A 64 18.49 -4.72 -8.53
C MET A 64 18.12 -6.21 -8.41
N ASP A 65 19.10 -7.11 -8.49
CA ASP A 65 18.90 -8.53 -8.19
C ASP A 65 18.50 -8.77 -6.74
N THR A 66 19.13 -8.03 -5.82
CA THR A 66 18.76 -8.06 -4.40
C THR A 66 17.31 -7.62 -4.21
N PHE A 67 16.93 -6.48 -4.78
CA PHE A 67 15.53 -6.02 -4.78
C PHE A 67 14.58 -7.07 -5.38
N CYS A 68 14.93 -7.62 -6.55
CA CYS A 68 14.10 -8.58 -7.28
C CYS A 68 13.91 -9.92 -6.55
N ARG A 69 14.83 -10.28 -5.65
CA ARG A 69 14.68 -11.42 -4.74
C ARG A 69 13.77 -11.07 -3.57
N ILE A 70 14.01 -9.93 -2.92
CA ILE A 70 13.33 -9.54 -1.66
C ILE A 70 11.86 -9.19 -1.89
N TYR A 71 11.51 -8.51 -2.99
CA TYR A 71 10.15 -7.96 -3.13
C TYR A 71 9.06 -9.04 -3.11
N LYS A 72 9.35 -10.29 -3.53
CA LYS A 72 8.37 -11.39 -3.52
C LYS A 72 8.03 -11.86 -2.11
N ASP A 73 9.04 -11.92 -1.24
CA ASP A 73 8.83 -12.29 0.16
C ASP A 73 8.04 -11.19 0.87
N LYS A 74 8.33 -9.93 0.53
CA LYS A 74 7.60 -8.75 1.02
C LYS A 74 6.18 -8.66 0.48
N GLU A 75 5.94 -9.06 -0.78
CA GLU A 75 4.60 -9.20 -1.36
C GLU A 75 3.77 -10.19 -0.54
N ARG A 76 4.34 -11.36 -0.23
CA ARG A 76 3.65 -12.39 0.57
C ARG A 76 3.34 -11.86 1.97
N CYS A 77 4.33 -11.26 2.63
CA CYS A 77 4.19 -10.60 3.93
C CYS A 77 2.99 -9.63 3.93
N LEU A 78 2.91 -8.72 2.96
CA LEU A 78 1.79 -7.78 2.84
C LEU A 78 0.44 -8.47 2.66
N ARG A 79 0.37 -9.53 1.84
CA ARG A 79 -0.88 -10.26 1.58
C ARG A 79 -1.38 -11.00 2.82
N ASP A 80 -0.48 -11.65 3.54
CA ASP A 80 -0.83 -12.46 4.72
C ASP A 80 -1.41 -11.56 5.82
N HIS A 81 -0.76 -10.42 6.05
CA HIS A 81 -1.16 -9.39 7.00
C HIS A 81 -2.49 -8.72 6.59
N SER A 82 -2.59 -8.23 5.35
CA SER A 82 -3.81 -7.57 4.86
C SER A 82 -5.07 -8.46 4.92
N ASN A 83 -4.94 -9.77 4.69
CA ASN A 83 -6.07 -10.71 4.78
C ASN A 83 -6.54 -10.98 6.21
N LYS A 84 -5.73 -10.67 7.21
CA LYS A 84 -5.93 -11.11 8.59
C LYS A 84 -6.83 -10.16 9.37
N CYS A 85 -6.58 -8.86 9.23
CA CYS A 85 -7.11 -7.85 10.15
C CYS A 85 -8.01 -6.80 9.49
N LEU A 86 -8.02 -6.72 8.16
CA LEU A 86 -8.80 -5.72 7.43
C LEU A 86 -10.21 -6.21 7.13
N SER A 87 -11.17 -5.27 7.11
CA SER A 87 -12.52 -5.53 6.60
C SER A 87 -12.48 -5.95 5.13
N HIS A 88 -13.54 -6.61 4.64
CA HIS A 88 -13.56 -7.12 3.27
C HIS A 88 -13.29 -6.02 2.20
N SER A 89 -13.91 -4.85 2.32
CA SER A 89 -13.70 -3.72 1.41
C SER A 89 -12.29 -3.13 1.52
N ALA A 90 -11.77 -2.97 2.75
CA ALA A 90 -10.41 -2.52 3.01
C ALA A 90 -9.37 -3.49 2.41
N ASN A 91 -9.57 -4.79 2.61
CA ASN A 91 -8.70 -5.82 2.06
C ASN A 91 -8.72 -5.83 0.53
N GLN A 92 -9.88 -5.66 -0.11
CA GLN A 92 -9.96 -5.53 -1.58
C GLN A 92 -9.11 -4.35 -2.10
N ALA A 93 -9.19 -3.19 -1.43
CA ALA A 93 -8.41 -2.00 -1.79
C ALA A 93 -6.90 -2.26 -1.71
N ILE A 94 -6.46 -2.84 -0.60
CA ILE A 94 -5.03 -3.11 -0.36
C ILE A 94 -4.53 -4.24 -1.26
N MET A 95 -5.32 -5.28 -1.51
CA MET A 95 -4.96 -6.35 -2.44
C MET A 95 -4.78 -5.85 -3.87
N GLU A 96 -5.61 -4.91 -4.31
CA GLU A 96 -5.46 -4.29 -5.62
C GLU A 96 -4.18 -3.45 -5.71
N LEU A 97 -3.85 -2.69 -4.66
CA LEU A 97 -2.57 -1.98 -4.54
C LEU A 97 -1.37 -2.94 -4.63
N ILE A 98 -1.39 -4.01 -3.82
CA ILE A 98 -0.34 -5.05 -3.84
C ILE A 98 -0.20 -5.62 -5.26
N ARG A 99 -1.32 -5.96 -5.91
CA ARG A 99 -1.34 -6.54 -7.25
C ARG A 99 -0.69 -5.60 -8.28
N THR A 100 -1.05 -4.32 -8.28
CA THR A 100 -0.53 -3.34 -9.23
C THR A 100 0.98 -3.13 -9.06
N ILE A 101 1.46 -2.96 -7.83
CA ILE A 101 2.90 -2.85 -7.54
C ILE A 101 3.64 -4.13 -7.94
N SER A 102 3.09 -5.30 -7.59
CA SER A 102 3.71 -6.61 -7.90
C SER A 102 3.87 -6.83 -9.39
N ASN A 103 2.87 -6.47 -10.20
CA ASN A 103 2.93 -6.58 -11.65
C ASN A 103 4.06 -5.71 -12.24
N LYS A 104 4.25 -4.52 -11.68
CA LYS A 104 5.27 -3.59 -12.15
C LYS A 104 6.68 -3.96 -11.64
N ASN A 105 6.82 -4.41 -10.40
CA ASN A 105 8.04 -5.03 -9.88
C ASN A 105 8.44 -6.23 -10.76
N ARG A 106 7.50 -7.14 -11.04
CA ARG A 106 7.72 -8.28 -11.94
C ARG A 106 8.19 -7.83 -13.32
N ALA A 107 7.55 -6.81 -13.90
CA ALA A 107 7.91 -6.25 -15.19
C ALA A 107 9.34 -5.68 -15.23
N ILE A 108 9.78 -5.01 -14.15
CA ILE A 108 11.15 -4.50 -14.02
C ILE A 108 12.12 -5.67 -13.86
N CYS A 109 11.80 -6.63 -13.00
CA CYS A 109 12.68 -7.75 -12.66
C CYS A 109 12.87 -8.78 -13.78
N SER A 110 11.89 -8.94 -14.68
CA SER A 110 11.92 -9.94 -15.76
C SER A 110 12.40 -9.41 -17.12
N SER A 111 12.47 -8.08 -17.30
CA SER A 111 12.84 -7.47 -18.58
C SER A 111 14.14 -6.70 -18.46
N LYS A 112 15.19 -7.15 -19.16
CA LYS A 112 16.49 -6.47 -19.21
C LYS A 112 16.38 -5.01 -19.64
N GLN A 113 15.53 -4.71 -20.63
CA GLN A 113 15.30 -3.34 -21.09
C GLN A 113 14.66 -2.47 -19.99
N ARG A 114 13.57 -2.94 -19.36
CA ARG A 114 12.89 -2.17 -18.29
C ARG A 114 13.78 -2.00 -17.07
N ARG A 115 14.53 -3.04 -16.72
CA ARG A 115 15.53 -3.01 -15.67
C ARG A 115 16.61 -1.96 -15.92
N ASN A 116 17.19 -1.93 -17.11
CA ASN A 116 18.20 -0.94 -17.48
C ASN A 116 17.67 0.50 -17.42
N VAL A 117 16.41 0.72 -17.82
CA VAL A 117 15.76 2.03 -17.67
C VAL A 117 15.61 2.37 -16.18
N GLN A 118 15.14 1.43 -15.36
CA GLN A 118 14.97 1.65 -13.92
C GLN A 118 16.29 1.94 -13.21
N ILE A 119 17.36 1.20 -13.51
CA ILE A 119 18.70 1.42 -12.96
C ILE A 119 19.21 2.83 -13.27
N ARG A 120 19.06 3.28 -14.53
CA ARG A 120 19.46 4.65 -14.93
C ARG A 120 18.62 5.71 -14.23
N SER A 121 17.31 5.49 -14.11
CA SER A 121 16.41 6.34 -13.34
C SER A 121 16.83 6.45 -11.88
N ASN A 122 17.11 5.31 -11.23
CA ASN A 122 17.54 5.22 -9.83
C ASN A 122 18.87 5.93 -9.60
N ARG A 123 19.85 5.72 -10.49
CA ARG A 123 21.14 6.42 -10.44
C ARG A 123 20.95 7.94 -10.49
N CYS A 124 20.09 8.43 -11.38
CA CYS A 124 19.83 9.85 -11.44
C CYS A 124 19.21 10.40 -10.15
N LEU A 125 18.27 9.66 -9.55
CA LEU A 125 17.63 10.03 -8.29
C LEU A 125 18.64 10.02 -7.12
N ASN A 126 19.52 9.02 -7.03
CA ASN A 126 20.60 8.95 -6.04
C ASN A 126 21.59 10.12 -6.16
N GLN A 127 21.82 10.63 -7.37
CA GLN A 127 22.74 11.75 -7.63
C GLN A 127 22.18 13.13 -7.25
N GLN A 128 20.89 13.23 -6.88
CA GLN A 128 20.27 14.50 -6.48
C GLN A 128 20.76 14.95 -5.10
N ARG A 129 21.91 15.64 -5.07
CA ARG A 129 22.61 16.04 -3.83
C ARG A 129 21.78 16.85 -2.83
N SER A 130 20.72 17.52 -3.28
CA SER A 130 19.89 18.36 -2.42
C SER A 130 18.95 17.57 -1.52
N GLN A 131 18.56 16.34 -1.89
CA GLN A 131 17.51 15.58 -1.21
C GLN A 131 17.70 14.07 -1.42
N LYS A 132 17.54 13.28 -0.35
CA LYS A 132 17.51 11.82 -0.43
C LYS A 132 16.38 11.34 -1.38
N PRO A 133 16.55 10.23 -2.10
CA PRO A 133 15.52 9.65 -2.98
C PRO A 133 14.10 9.58 -2.40
N ASN A 134 13.97 9.21 -1.13
CA ASN A 134 12.68 9.08 -0.44
C ASN A 134 12.14 10.38 0.16
N TYR A 135 12.81 11.53 0.00
CA TYR A 135 12.41 12.80 0.62
C TYR A 135 10.95 13.17 0.33
N CYS A 136 10.58 13.19 -0.96
CA CYS A 136 9.22 13.55 -1.36
C CYS A 136 8.19 12.52 -0.89
N TYR A 137 8.57 11.24 -0.82
CA TYR A 137 7.70 10.19 -0.31
C TYR A 137 7.47 10.33 1.19
N ASN A 138 8.51 10.58 1.98
CA ASN A 138 8.38 10.78 3.42
C ASN A 138 7.50 12.00 3.71
N LYS A 139 7.65 13.09 2.96
CA LYS A 139 6.78 14.26 3.07
C LYS A 139 5.32 13.92 2.75
N PHE A 140 5.09 13.07 1.75
CA PHE A 140 3.76 12.59 1.36
C PHE A 140 3.10 11.74 2.44
N VAL A 141 3.81 10.77 3.03
CA VAL A 141 3.24 9.91 4.08
C VAL A 141 3.04 10.66 5.40
N GLN A 142 3.90 11.64 5.71
CA GLN A 142 3.82 12.42 6.97
C GLN A 142 2.75 13.52 6.97
N ARG A 143 2.34 14.05 5.81
CA ARG A 143 1.41 15.19 5.70
C ARG A 143 0.12 14.74 5.05
N ILE A 144 -0.90 14.44 5.85
CA ILE A 144 -2.17 13.93 5.33
C ILE A 144 -3.29 14.93 5.56
N HIS A 145 -3.24 16.00 4.79
CA HIS A 145 -4.29 17.03 4.73
C HIS A 145 -5.28 16.79 3.57
N GLY A 146 -5.50 15.52 3.17
CA GLY A 146 -6.39 15.14 2.06
C GLY A 146 -5.67 14.43 0.90
N ILE A 147 -6.14 13.22 0.55
CA ILE A 147 -5.46 12.28 -0.37
C ILE A 147 -5.05 12.90 -1.72
N HIS A 148 -5.96 13.61 -2.39
CA HIS A 148 -5.71 14.16 -3.73
C HIS A 148 -4.71 15.32 -3.73
N HIS A 149 -4.81 16.22 -2.75
CA HIS A 149 -3.90 17.36 -2.61
C HIS A 149 -2.47 16.89 -2.35
N ASN A 150 -2.29 15.97 -1.39
CA ASN A 150 -0.97 15.46 -1.02
C ASN A 150 -0.33 14.67 -2.16
N TYR A 151 -1.13 13.98 -2.97
CA TYR A 151 -0.62 13.28 -4.15
C TYR A 151 -0.10 14.25 -5.22
N HIS A 152 -0.81 15.36 -5.46
CA HIS A 152 -0.32 16.40 -6.38
C HIS A 152 0.95 17.09 -5.84
N GLU A 153 1.00 17.39 -4.55
CA GLU A 153 2.21 17.92 -3.91
C GLU A 153 3.39 16.93 -3.99
N PHE A 154 3.13 15.64 -3.80
CA PHE A 154 4.11 14.58 -3.93
C PHE A 154 4.71 14.55 -5.34
N LEU A 155 3.86 14.50 -6.37
CA LEU A 155 4.32 14.53 -7.76
C LEU A 155 5.08 15.82 -8.09
N THR A 156 4.65 16.96 -7.55
CA THR A 156 5.34 18.25 -7.74
C THR A 156 6.71 18.25 -7.09
N CYS A 157 6.81 17.81 -5.84
CA CYS A 157 8.07 17.62 -5.13
C CYS A 157 9.01 16.73 -5.94
N PHE A 158 8.50 15.59 -6.39
CA PHE A 158 9.30 14.59 -7.08
C PHE A 158 9.78 15.07 -8.45
N ARG A 159 8.95 15.81 -9.20
CA ARG A 159 9.36 16.51 -10.44
C ARG A 159 10.49 17.50 -10.18
N ASN A 160 10.39 18.28 -9.10
CA ASN A 160 11.42 19.25 -8.74
C ASN A 160 12.73 18.58 -8.35
N GLN A 161 12.66 17.46 -7.62
CA GLN A 161 13.83 16.65 -7.28
C GLN A 161 14.51 16.09 -8.52
N LEU A 162 13.73 15.67 -9.53
CA LEU A 162 14.25 15.08 -10.76
C LEU A 162 14.56 16.08 -11.88
N LYS A 163 14.50 17.40 -11.62
CA LYS A 163 14.60 18.43 -12.67
C LYS A 163 15.89 18.39 -13.50
N THR A 164 16.95 17.78 -12.97
CA THR A 164 18.27 17.65 -13.63
C THR A 164 18.42 16.32 -14.39
N CYS A 165 17.47 15.39 -14.25
CA CYS A 165 17.48 14.11 -14.93
C CYS A 165 17.04 14.22 -16.40
N ALA A 166 17.46 13.26 -17.22
CA ALA A 166 16.96 13.14 -18.59
C ALA A 166 15.44 12.88 -18.59
N HIS A 167 14.72 13.51 -19.53
CA HIS A 167 13.27 13.57 -19.54
C HIS A 167 12.59 12.20 -19.59
N ASP A 168 13.18 11.22 -20.30
CA ASP A 168 12.70 9.85 -20.36
C ASP A 168 12.79 9.13 -19.00
N LEU A 169 13.85 9.40 -18.23
CA LEU A 169 14.04 8.85 -16.89
C LEU A 169 13.05 9.46 -15.88
N ILE A 170 12.77 10.76 -15.99
CA ILE A 170 11.74 11.45 -15.22
C ILE A 170 10.38 10.79 -15.48
N ASN A 171 10.03 10.62 -16.76
CA ASN A 171 8.76 10.02 -17.15
C ASN A 171 8.63 8.56 -16.69
N ASN A 172 9.71 7.79 -16.70
CA ASN A 172 9.71 6.43 -16.16
C ASN A 172 9.39 6.41 -14.66
N LEU A 173 10.04 7.26 -13.86
CA LEU A 173 9.81 7.31 -12.41
C LEU A 173 8.43 7.88 -12.05
N LEU A 174 7.95 8.91 -12.75
CA LEU A 174 6.61 9.45 -12.53
C LEU A 174 5.53 8.41 -12.87
N ARG A 175 5.70 7.63 -13.95
CA ARG A 175 4.80 6.52 -14.27
C ARG A 175 4.88 5.41 -13.24
N LEU A 176 6.05 5.13 -12.69
CA LEU A 176 6.22 4.16 -11.62
C LEU A 176 5.39 4.57 -10.39
N ILE A 177 5.55 5.81 -9.95
CA ILE A 177 4.80 6.38 -8.83
C ILE A 177 3.30 6.40 -9.11
N GLN A 178 2.88 6.83 -10.31
CA GLN A 178 1.47 6.86 -10.69
C GLN A 178 0.82 5.48 -10.59
N ASN A 179 1.54 4.45 -11.00
CA ASN A 179 1.05 3.09 -10.90
C ASN A 179 1.12 2.56 -9.46
N TYR A 180 2.06 3.02 -8.64
CA TYR A 180 2.24 2.51 -7.28
C TYR A 180 1.27 3.12 -6.28
N SER A 181 0.97 4.41 -6.40
CA SER A 181 0.10 5.09 -5.45
C SER A 181 -1.07 5.79 -6.12
N GLY A 182 -0.91 6.36 -7.32
CA GLY A 182 -1.96 7.14 -7.97
C GLY A 182 -3.24 6.35 -8.28
N GLU A 183 -3.14 5.13 -8.79
CA GLU A 183 -4.31 4.28 -9.08
C GLU A 183 -5.06 3.87 -7.81
N THR A 184 -4.34 3.50 -6.75
CA THR A 184 -4.94 3.14 -5.47
C THR A 184 -5.54 4.33 -4.75
N LEU A 185 -4.91 5.50 -4.77
CA LEU A 185 -5.49 6.73 -4.20
C LEU A 185 -6.81 7.08 -4.90
N ASN A 186 -6.88 6.92 -6.23
CA ASN A 186 -8.13 7.09 -6.98
C ASN A 186 -9.19 6.03 -6.62
N TYR A 187 -8.78 4.80 -6.29
CA TYR A 187 -9.69 3.76 -5.83
C TYR A 187 -10.22 4.07 -4.42
N VAL A 188 -9.33 4.35 -3.47
CA VAL A 188 -9.67 4.73 -2.10
C VAL A 188 -10.63 5.93 -2.11
N CYS A 189 -10.35 6.96 -2.90
CA CYS A 189 -11.25 8.12 -2.97
C CYS A 189 -12.56 7.89 -3.71
N ARG A 190 -12.66 6.82 -4.51
CA ARG A 190 -13.93 6.40 -5.09
C ARG A 190 -14.80 5.67 -4.07
N GLU A 191 -14.19 4.82 -3.24
CA GLU A 191 -14.89 4.11 -2.15
C GLU A 191 -15.29 5.07 -1.03
N TYR A 192 -14.45 6.06 -0.72
CA TYR A 192 -14.68 7.07 0.33
C TYR A 192 -15.25 8.40 -0.19
N LYS A 193 -16.05 8.37 -1.27
CA LYS A 193 -16.62 9.56 -1.95
C LYS A 193 -17.26 10.61 -1.05
N ASN A 194 -17.74 10.20 0.13
CA ASN A 194 -18.42 11.06 1.10
C ASN A 194 -17.55 11.48 2.30
N SER A 195 -16.28 11.06 2.35
CA SER A 195 -15.38 11.46 3.43
C SER A 195 -14.56 12.70 3.04
N ASN A 196 -14.44 13.61 4.00
CA ASN A 196 -13.60 14.81 3.91
C ASN A 196 -12.12 14.45 3.65
N LYS A 197 -11.73 13.18 3.89
CA LYS A 197 -10.36 12.63 3.71
C LYS A 197 -9.90 12.63 2.23
N CYS A 198 -10.84 12.71 1.28
CA CYS A 198 -10.58 12.73 -0.17
C CYS A 198 -10.89 14.05 -0.87
N GLN A 199 -11.45 15.02 -0.15
CA GLN A 199 -11.75 16.34 -0.70
C GLN A 199 -10.52 17.25 -0.64
N ASN A 200 -10.41 18.19 -1.59
CA ASN A 200 -9.43 19.29 -1.60
C ASN A 200 -9.79 20.35 -0.53
N ILE A 201 -10.02 19.93 0.71
CA ILE A 201 -10.32 20.87 1.80
C ILE A 201 -8.97 21.34 2.31
N GLY A 202 -8.60 22.56 1.94
CA GLY A 202 -7.59 23.28 2.70
C GLY A 202 -8.04 23.37 4.16
N LEU A 203 -7.06 23.23 5.06
CA LEU A 203 -7.12 23.46 6.51
C LEU A 203 -7.44 22.22 7.38
N ILE A 204 -6.38 21.64 7.95
CA ILE A 204 -6.23 21.65 9.41
C ILE A 204 -4.88 22.32 9.65
N LYS A 205 -4.90 23.56 10.17
CA LYS A 205 -3.72 24.18 10.76
C LYS A 205 -3.30 23.30 11.93
N ASP A 206 -1.99 23.11 12.06
CA ASP A 206 -1.34 22.47 13.19
C ASP A 206 -2.10 22.75 14.50
N ASP A 207 -2.74 21.72 15.04
CA ASP A 207 -2.60 21.50 16.47
C ASP A 207 -1.45 20.51 16.59
N ASP A 208 -0.30 21.06 16.97
CA ASP A 208 0.87 20.35 17.49
C ASP A 208 0.55 19.64 18.83
N ASP A 209 -0.62 19.01 18.93
CA ASP A 209 -0.84 17.99 19.93
C ASP A 209 -0.04 16.78 19.48
N ILE A 210 1.13 16.64 20.09
CA ILE A 210 1.99 15.48 20.05
C ILE A 210 1.17 14.30 20.58
N ILE A 211 0.35 13.70 19.72
CA ILE A 211 -0.06 12.33 19.90
C ILE A 211 1.20 11.52 19.63
N ASN A 212 1.70 10.84 20.65
CA ASN A 212 2.81 9.86 20.60
C ASN A 212 2.47 8.63 19.71
N GLU A 213 1.66 8.80 18.68
CA GLU A 213 1.40 7.78 17.69
C GLU A 213 2.53 7.79 16.66
N THR A 214 3.10 6.61 16.44
CA THR A 214 4.05 6.37 15.36
C THR A 214 3.43 6.82 14.05
N ARG A 215 4.04 7.82 13.39
CA ARG A 215 3.56 8.28 12.09
C ARG A 215 3.81 7.17 11.06
N PRO A 216 2.84 6.87 10.17
CA PRO A 216 3.05 5.89 9.12
C PRO A 216 4.28 6.28 8.29
N GLN A 217 5.10 5.30 7.91
CA GLN A 217 6.27 5.53 7.06
C GLN A 217 6.05 5.02 5.63
N THR A 218 5.03 4.19 5.43
CA THR A 218 4.57 3.74 4.12
C THR A 218 3.12 4.10 3.82
N PHE A 219 2.84 4.16 2.51
CA PHE A 219 1.48 4.29 2.02
C PHE A 219 0.58 3.12 2.45
N PHE A 220 1.13 1.93 2.66
CA PHE A 220 0.39 0.77 3.14
C PHE A 220 -0.04 0.92 4.59
N SER A 221 0.89 1.22 5.50
CA SER A 221 0.59 1.50 6.91
C SER A 221 -0.43 2.63 7.04
N LEU A 222 -0.28 3.68 6.23
CA LEU A 222 -1.27 4.73 6.17
C LEU A 222 -2.67 4.21 5.82
N LEU A 223 -2.80 3.44 4.73
CA LEU A 223 -4.11 2.91 4.34
C LEU A 223 -4.68 2.02 5.44
N VAL A 224 -3.87 1.14 6.02
CA VAL A 224 -4.27 0.30 7.16
C VAL A 224 -4.78 1.16 8.31
N LYS A 225 -4.05 2.22 8.70
CA LYS A 225 -4.49 3.17 9.73
C LYS A 225 -5.83 3.84 9.38
N ILE A 226 -6.03 4.25 8.13
CA ILE A 226 -7.32 4.82 7.66
C ILE A 226 -8.46 3.80 7.73
N TYR A 227 -8.18 2.52 7.48
CA TYR A 227 -9.16 1.44 7.45
C TYR A 227 -9.46 0.83 8.83
N LEU A 228 -8.53 0.93 9.78
CA LEU A 228 -8.69 0.47 11.17
C LEU A 228 -9.22 1.55 12.13
N SER A 229 -9.19 2.83 11.74
CA SER A 229 -9.78 3.97 12.48
C SER A 229 -11.23 4.25 12.11
#